data_AF-A0A3G1LWV9-F1
#
_entry.id   AF-A0A3G1LWV9-F1
#
_cell.length_a   1.000
_cell.length_b   1.000
_cell.length_c   1.000
_cell.angle_alpha   90.00
_cell.angle_beta   90.00
_cell.angle_gamma   90.00
#
_symmetry.space_group_name_H-M   'P 1'
#
loop_
_entity.id
_entity.type
_entity.pdbx_description
1 polymer ?
#
loop_
_entity_poly.entity_id
_entity_poly.type
_entity_poly.pdbx_seq_one_letter_code
_entity_poly.pdbx_strand_id
1 'polypeptide(L)'
;MSYIPNLTALPLHEILLDNGYVYNKNKTSKNNPCLKHENEEGSLVIFKNQNKDGSISYTYKETHTDKVGNIITFCKDRNISVEDLIAGKLESYRNKKDTLQVRNNTQENNEEVQKIREEFKSLKPYDLQNATLIKKREIDVKLLEPYKEHLKTDSFNNLILATYLAFEDKRLNVIPIHQYGINKRLNTPLTTDKEGNIRDKPLKSITQGNKGIEVLYPNDLSLVKNVIVTENIFDNLAYLELQDLDPKESVLISTAGQFNKQKLELFFKSFFNQLHNRQQGAYNNYLREESQW
;
A
#
# COMPACT_ATOMS: atom_id res chain seq x y z
N MET A 1 13.05 -26.98 -8.60
CA MET A 1 13.08 -26.83 -7.12
C MET A 1 14.21 -25.89 -6.78
N SER A 2 13.89 -24.66 -6.35
CA SER A 2 14.89 -23.70 -5.89
C SER A 2 15.50 -24.21 -4.58
N TYR A 3 16.81 -24.40 -4.55
CA TYR A 3 17.58 -24.84 -3.40
C TYR A 3 17.50 -23.79 -2.29
N ILE A 4 16.85 -24.09 -1.16
CA ILE A 4 16.84 -23.20 0.02
C ILE A 4 18.12 -23.52 0.82
N PRO A 5 19.13 -22.63 0.87
CA PRO A 5 20.51 -23.05 1.15
C PRO A 5 20.79 -23.51 2.60
N ASN A 6 19.94 -23.19 3.57
CA ASN A 6 19.98 -23.81 4.91
C ASN A 6 18.72 -23.36 5.68
N LEU A 7 17.76 -24.26 5.90
CA LEU A 7 16.50 -23.93 6.57
C LEU A 7 16.70 -23.34 7.97
N THR A 8 17.74 -23.77 8.68
CA THR A 8 18.02 -23.28 10.05
C THR A 8 18.53 -21.85 10.09
N ALA A 9 18.98 -21.29 8.95
CA ALA A 9 19.41 -19.90 8.86
C ALA A 9 18.24 -18.91 8.67
N LEU A 10 17.03 -19.42 8.43
CA LEU A 10 15.85 -18.59 8.23
C LEU A 10 15.36 -17.96 9.54
N PRO A 11 14.94 -16.68 9.53
CA PRO A 11 14.49 -15.96 10.73
C PRO A 11 13.17 -16.53 11.26
N LEU A 12 13.27 -17.55 12.10
CA LEU A 12 12.12 -18.32 12.57
C LEU A 12 11.01 -17.45 13.18
N HIS A 13 11.36 -16.41 13.93
CA HIS A 13 10.38 -15.49 14.52
C HIS A 13 9.52 -14.76 13.48
N GLU A 14 10.09 -14.32 12.35
CA GLU A 14 9.34 -13.64 11.28
C GLU A 14 8.39 -14.62 10.58
N ILE A 15 8.89 -15.82 10.27
CA ILE A 15 8.09 -16.89 9.66
C ILE A 15 6.90 -17.25 10.56
N LEU A 16 7.11 -17.38 11.87
CA LEU A 16 6.02 -17.70 12.79
C LEU A 16 4.98 -16.57 12.91
N LEU A 17 5.41 -15.31 12.87
CA LEU A 17 4.50 -14.15 12.86
C LEU A 17 3.60 -14.16 11.63
N ASP A 18 4.14 -14.52 10.46
CA ASP A 18 3.37 -14.66 9.21
C ASP A 18 2.37 -15.83 9.26
N ASN A 19 2.57 -16.78 10.19
CA ASN A 19 1.71 -17.92 10.43
C ASN A 19 0.88 -17.78 11.72
N GLY A 20 0.54 -16.55 12.11
CA GLY A 20 -0.49 -16.29 13.13
C GLY A 20 -0.02 -16.33 14.59
N TYR A 21 1.27 -16.52 14.83
CA TYR A 21 1.85 -16.26 16.15
C TYR A 21 1.85 -14.76 16.44
N VAL A 22 1.83 -14.42 17.73
CA VAL A 22 1.90 -13.04 18.19
C VAL A 22 2.94 -12.88 19.29
N TYR A 23 3.49 -11.68 19.42
CA TYR A 23 4.39 -11.37 20.52
C TYR A 23 3.71 -11.53 21.88
N ASN A 24 4.35 -12.30 22.77
CA ASN A 24 4.04 -12.29 24.19
C ASN A 24 4.63 -11.02 24.82
N LYS A 25 3.87 -9.92 24.78
CA LYS A 25 4.30 -8.57 25.20
C LYS A 25 4.96 -8.52 26.58
N ASN A 26 4.59 -9.42 27.49
CA ASN A 26 5.10 -9.44 28.86
C ASN A 26 6.44 -10.17 29.01
N LYS A 27 6.83 -10.99 28.03
CA LYS A 27 8.03 -11.85 28.08
C LYS A 27 8.99 -11.66 26.90
N THR A 28 8.58 -10.92 25.87
CA THR A 28 9.39 -10.69 24.68
C THR A 28 10.47 -9.65 24.92
N SER A 29 11.64 -9.84 24.32
CA SER A 29 12.74 -8.86 24.33
C SER A 29 13.21 -8.58 22.90
N LYS A 30 14.02 -7.53 22.73
CA LYS A 30 14.60 -7.17 21.42
C LYS A 30 15.48 -8.29 20.84
N ASN A 31 16.24 -8.98 21.70
CA ASN A 31 17.22 -9.97 21.27
C ASN A 31 16.63 -11.39 21.22
N ASN A 32 15.67 -11.68 22.09
CA ASN A 32 14.98 -12.96 22.16
C ASN A 32 13.48 -12.72 22.06
N PRO A 33 12.90 -12.71 20.85
CA PRO A 33 11.47 -12.66 20.63
C PRO A 33 10.77 -13.80 21.36
N CYS A 34 9.73 -13.48 22.14
CA CYS A 34 8.87 -14.48 22.75
C CYS A 34 7.51 -14.46 22.05
N LEU A 35 7.18 -15.54 21.35
CA LEU A 35 5.98 -15.69 20.55
C LEU A 35 5.00 -16.63 21.25
N LYS A 36 3.71 -16.40 21.07
CA LYS A 36 2.64 -17.29 21.53
C LYS A 36 1.60 -17.47 20.43
N HIS A 37 0.90 -18.59 20.48
CA HIS A 37 -0.19 -18.92 19.57
C HIS A 37 -1.43 -19.28 20.39
N GLU A 38 -2.64 -18.99 19.90
CA GLU A 38 -3.85 -19.24 20.69
C GLU A 38 -4.16 -20.75 20.81
N ASN A 39 -3.82 -21.52 19.77
CA ASN A 39 -4.01 -22.97 19.72
C ASN A 39 -2.85 -23.78 20.31
N GLU A 40 -1.86 -23.12 20.93
CA GLU A 40 -0.72 -23.82 21.55
C GLU A 40 -0.55 -23.44 23.01
N GLU A 41 -0.12 -24.41 23.80
CA GLU A 41 0.21 -24.18 25.20
C GLU A 41 1.60 -23.53 25.34
N GLY A 42 1.68 -22.50 26.17
CA GLY A 42 2.94 -21.81 26.46
C GLY A 42 3.36 -20.79 25.40
N SER A 43 4.67 -20.60 25.28
CA SER A 43 5.29 -19.63 24.37
C SER A 43 6.59 -20.19 23.82
N LEU A 44 7.04 -19.64 22.69
CA LEU A 44 8.29 -19.95 22.03
C LEU A 44 9.25 -18.77 22.20
N VAL A 45 10.38 -18.98 22.87
CA VAL A 45 11.46 -17.99 22.93
C VAL A 45 12.42 -18.29 21.79
N ILE A 46 12.58 -17.34 20.88
CA ILE A 46 13.42 -17.49 19.68
C ILE A 46 14.81 -16.92 19.96
N PHE A 47 15.84 -17.68 19.57
CA PHE A 47 17.24 -17.32 19.70
C PHE A 47 17.89 -17.24 18.32
N LYS A 48 18.68 -16.19 18.12
CA LYS A 48 19.58 -16.04 16.96
C LYS A 48 20.98 -16.42 17.41
N ASN A 49 21.51 -17.52 16.88
CA ASN A 49 22.81 -18.05 17.23
C ASN A 49 23.82 -17.75 16.13
N GLN A 50 25.06 -17.46 16.51
CA GLN A 50 26.20 -17.42 15.61
C GLN A 50 27.01 -18.70 15.79
N ASN A 51 27.15 -19.47 14.72
CA ASN A 51 27.91 -20.71 14.68
C ASN A 51 29.42 -20.41 14.66
N LYS A 52 30.25 -21.43 14.95
CA LYS A 52 31.72 -21.29 15.00
C LYS A 52 32.34 -20.82 13.67
N ASP A 53 31.69 -21.12 12.56
CA ASP A 53 32.07 -20.70 11.20
C ASP A 53 31.56 -19.29 10.83
N GLY A 54 30.91 -18.60 11.77
CA GLY A 54 30.32 -17.28 11.57
C GLY A 54 28.93 -17.30 10.95
N SER A 55 28.40 -18.46 10.55
CA SER A 55 27.04 -18.57 10.00
C SER A 55 25.97 -18.34 11.07
N ILE A 56 24.78 -17.94 10.65
CA ILE A 56 23.66 -17.64 11.55
C ILE A 56 22.68 -18.82 11.54
N SER A 57 22.18 -19.18 12.71
CA SER A 57 21.06 -20.11 12.86
C SER A 57 20.01 -19.59 13.84
N TYR A 58 18.77 -20.05 13.67
CA TYR A 58 17.65 -19.72 14.54
C TYR A 58 17.12 -20.97 15.22
N THR A 59 16.92 -20.88 16.53
CA THR A 59 16.33 -21.93 17.37
C THR A 59 15.21 -21.37 18.23
N TYR A 60 14.34 -22.23 18.73
CA TYR A 60 13.32 -21.88 19.71
C TYR A 60 13.49 -22.70 20.99
N LYS A 61 12.96 -22.17 22.09
CA LYS A 61 12.70 -22.90 23.33
C LYS A 61 11.23 -22.77 23.73
N GLU A 62 10.56 -23.89 23.93
CA GLU A 62 9.20 -23.95 24.47
C GLU A 62 9.19 -23.68 25.97
N THR A 63 8.38 -22.73 26.43
CA THR A 63 8.36 -22.36 27.85
C THR A 63 7.64 -23.36 28.75
N HIS A 64 6.83 -24.26 28.19
CA HIS A 64 6.02 -25.21 28.97
C HIS A 64 6.69 -26.59 29.09
N THR A 65 7.53 -26.97 28.12
CA THR A 65 8.25 -28.26 28.08
C THR A 65 9.77 -28.11 28.20
N ASP A 66 10.30 -26.89 28.17
CA ASP A 66 11.72 -26.57 28.01
C ASP A 66 12.36 -27.13 26.72
N LYS A 67 11.56 -27.68 25.79
CA LYS A 67 12.05 -28.29 24.55
C LYS A 67 12.72 -27.25 23.66
N VAL A 68 13.90 -27.59 23.15
CA VAL A 68 14.65 -26.75 22.20
C VAL A 68 14.58 -27.38 20.81
N GLY A 69 14.37 -26.56 19.79
CA GLY A 69 14.30 -27.01 18.41
C GLY A 69 14.66 -25.92 17.41
N ASN A 70 14.62 -26.27 16.12
CA ASN A 70 14.73 -25.34 15.00
C ASN A 70 13.50 -25.49 14.09
N ILE A 71 13.46 -24.79 12.95
CA ILE A 71 12.33 -24.86 12.01
C ILE A 71 11.99 -26.30 11.57
N ILE A 72 12.98 -27.17 11.41
CA ILE A 72 12.77 -28.57 11.00
C ILE A 72 12.08 -29.35 12.11
N THR A 73 12.58 -29.22 13.35
CA THR A 73 11.96 -29.84 14.53
C THR A 73 10.55 -29.31 14.76
N PHE A 74 10.37 -27.99 14.64
CA PHE A 74 9.08 -27.32 14.77
C PHE A 74 8.03 -27.92 13.82
N CYS A 75 8.37 -28.01 12.53
CA CYS A 75 7.51 -28.59 11.49
C CYS A 75 7.21 -30.07 11.76
N LYS A 76 8.23 -30.85 12.14
CA LYS A 76 8.08 -32.28 12.44
C LYS A 76 7.14 -32.52 13.60
N ASP A 77 7.32 -31.79 14.70
CA ASP A 77 6.53 -31.96 15.92
C ASP A 77 5.05 -31.61 15.73
N ARG A 78 4.77 -30.64 14.85
CA ARG A 78 3.41 -30.15 14.57
C ARG A 78 2.77 -30.83 13.36
N ASN A 79 3.47 -31.76 12.72
CA ASN A 79 3.08 -32.44 11.48
C ASN A 79 2.72 -31.46 10.35
N ILE A 80 3.62 -30.50 10.11
CA ILE A 80 3.47 -29.42 9.13
C ILE A 80 4.59 -29.48 8.08
N SER A 81 4.28 -29.16 6.82
CA SER A 81 5.30 -28.97 5.76
C SER A 81 6.14 -27.71 6.01
N VAL A 82 7.46 -27.83 5.83
CA VAL A 82 8.37 -26.69 5.90
C VAL A 82 8.07 -25.70 4.78
N GLU A 83 7.74 -26.19 3.58
CA GLU A 83 7.37 -25.38 2.43
C GLU A 83 6.11 -24.56 2.69
N ASP A 84 5.10 -25.16 3.31
CA ASP A 84 3.85 -24.48 3.65
C ASP A 84 4.05 -23.44 4.76
N LEU A 85 4.88 -23.75 5.76
CA LEU A 85 5.26 -22.80 6.82
C LEU A 85 5.98 -21.58 6.23
N ILE A 86 6.99 -21.78 5.38
CA ILE A 86 7.75 -20.69 4.76
C ILE A 86 6.87 -19.87 3.80
N ALA A 87 5.96 -20.52 3.07
CA ALA A 87 5.04 -19.84 2.16
C ALA A 87 3.89 -19.13 2.89
N GLY A 88 3.81 -19.23 4.23
CA GLY A 88 2.75 -18.65 5.04
C GLY A 88 1.38 -19.28 4.79
N LYS A 89 1.32 -20.53 4.32
CA LYS A 89 0.09 -21.21 3.86
C LYS A 89 -0.65 -21.99 4.95
N LEU A 90 -0.25 -21.84 6.21
CA LEU A 90 -0.86 -22.56 7.34
C LEU A 90 -2.16 -21.91 7.78
N GLU A 91 -3.22 -22.13 6.99
CA GLU A 91 -4.55 -21.55 7.19
C GLU A 91 -5.14 -21.87 8.57
N SER A 92 -4.83 -23.06 9.13
CA SER A 92 -5.25 -23.51 10.47
C SER A 92 -4.53 -22.81 11.64
N TYR A 93 -3.40 -22.17 11.40
CA TYR A 93 -2.63 -21.41 12.40
C TYR A 93 -2.88 -19.90 12.31
N ARG A 94 -3.64 -19.42 11.32
CA ARG A 94 -3.94 -17.99 11.23
C ARG A 94 -5.07 -17.61 12.21
N ASN A 95 -4.69 -17.22 13.43
CA ASN A 95 -5.61 -16.67 14.47
C ASN A 95 -6.25 -15.33 14.08
N LYS A 96 -5.82 -14.75 12.96
CA LYS A 96 -6.59 -13.74 12.27
C LYS A 96 -7.34 -14.45 11.14
N LYS A 97 -8.66 -14.60 11.30
CA LYS A 97 -9.53 -14.24 10.16
C LYS A 97 -8.95 -12.93 9.66
N ASP A 98 -8.33 -12.96 8.49
CA ASP A 98 -7.90 -11.74 7.85
C ASP A 98 -9.18 -10.91 7.72
N THR A 99 -9.40 -9.94 8.60
CA THR A 99 -10.53 -9.02 8.47
C THR A 99 -10.35 -8.13 7.23
N LEU A 100 -9.20 -8.27 6.57
CA LEU A 100 -8.88 -7.82 5.22
C LEU A 100 -9.12 -8.91 4.15
N GLN A 101 -9.93 -9.94 4.41
CA GLN A 101 -10.54 -10.66 3.29
C GLN A 101 -11.16 -9.60 2.37
N VAL A 102 -10.78 -9.67 1.09
CA VAL A 102 -11.41 -8.88 0.03
C VAL A 102 -12.90 -9.10 0.21
N ARG A 103 -13.62 -8.06 0.65
CA ARG A 103 -15.06 -8.04 0.42
C ARG A 103 -15.20 -8.35 -1.06
N ASN A 104 -15.94 -9.41 -1.39
CA ASN A 104 -16.42 -9.63 -2.75
C ASN A 104 -17.27 -8.40 -3.12
N ASN A 105 -16.59 -7.36 -3.60
CA ASN A 105 -17.15 -6.05 -3.91
C ASN A 105 -17.86 -6.06 -5.27
N THR A 106 -18.21 -7.24 -5.76
CA THR A 106 -19.10 -7.46 -6.91
C THR A 106 -20.45 -6.74 -6.77
N GLN A 107 -20.75 -6.14 -5.61
CA GLN A 107 -21.95 -5.33 -5.33
C GLN A 107 -21.70 -3.92 -4.76
N GLU A 108 -20.48 -3.35 -4.75
CA GLU A 108 -20.31 -1.95 -4.27
C GLU A 108 -20.61 -0.92 -5.38
N ASN A 109 -21.83 -1.01 -5.94
CA ASN A 109 -22.55 0.09 -6.59
C ASN A 109 -23.26 0.92 -5.49
N ASN A 110 -22.51 1.28 -4.45
CA ASN A 110 -23.06 2.01 -3.30
C ASN A 110 -23.43 3.43 -3.77
N GLU A 111 -24.69 3.84 -3.60
CA GLU A 111 -25.17 5.19 -3.96
C GLU A 111 -24.26 6.29 -3.41
N GLU A 112 -23.65 6.05 -2.25
CA GLU A 112 -22.67 6.93 -1.63
C GLU A 112 -21.40 7.13 -2.48
N VAL A 113 -20.85 6.06 -3.07
CA VAL A 113 -19.68 6.14 -3.96
C VAL A 113 -20.02 6.92 -5.22
N GLN A 114 -21.24 6.72 -5.75
CA GLN A 114 -21.70 7.44 -6.93
C GLN A 114 -21.88 8.95 -6.63
N LYS A 115 -22.49 9.29 -5.48
CA LYS A 115 -22.59 10.67 -5.00
C LYS A 115 -21.22 11.34 -4.86
N ILE A 116 -20.22 10.63 -4.31
CA ILE A 116 -18.85 11.16 -4.19
C ILE A 116 -18.21 11.42 -5.56
N ARG A 117 -18.43 10.55 -6.54
CA ARG A 117 -17.93 10.75 -7.91
C ARG A 117 -18.57 11.97 -8.56
N GLU A 118 -19.87 12.14 -8.39
CA GLU A 118 -20.62 13.28 -8.92
C GLU A 118 -20.22 14.58 -8.23
N GLU A 119 -20.04 14.57 -6.89
CA GLU A 119 -19.47 15.67 -6.12
C GLU A 119 -18.11 16.06 -6.71
N PHE A 120 -17.17 15.12 -6.81
CA PHE A 120 -15.82 15.38 -7.31
C PHE A 120 -15.81 15.96 -8.73
N LYS A 121 -16.65 15.43 -9.63
CA LYS A 121 -16.79 15.94 -10.99
C LYS A 121 -17.33 17.36 -11.02
N SER A 122 -18.24 17.72 -10.11
CA SER A 122 -18.83 19.06 -10.03
C SER A 122 -17.90 20.12 -9.41
N LEU A 123 -16.83 19.68 -8.72
CA LEU A 123 -15.87 20.61 -8.11
C LEU A 123 -15.12 21.39 -9.19
N LYS A 124 -14.80 22.65 -8.83
CA LYS A 124 -14.01 23.53 -9.69
C LYS A 124 -12.57 23.01 -9.80
N PRO A 125 -11.88 23.23 -10.94
CA PRO A 125 -10.44 23.00 -11.04
C PRO A 125 -9.68 23.75 -9.94
N TYR A 126 -8.61 23.16 -9.44
CA TYR A 126 -7.75 23.78 -8.45
C TYR A 126 -7.02 24.99 -9.03
N ASP A 127 -7.04 26.11 -8.31
CA ASP A 127 -6.36 27.34 -8.74
C ASP A 127 -4.86 27.24 -8.44
N LEU A 128 -4.09 26.95 -9.49
CA LEU A 128 -2.63 26.88 -9.39
C LEU A 128 -2.01 28.23 -9.03
N GLN A 129 -2.56 29.36 -9.49
CA GLN A 129 -2.01 30.68 -9.14
C GLN A 129 -2.09 30.95 -7.64
N ASN A 130 -3.17 30.48 -7.00
CA ASN A 130 -3.41 30.61 -5.56
C ASN A 130 -3.18 29.32 -4.76
N ALA A 131 -2.30 28.42 -5.25
CA ALA A 131 -1.93 27.15 -4.63
C ALA A 131 -1.13 27.29 -3.32
N THR A 132 -1.75 27.88 -2.30
CA THR A 132 -1.13 28.27 -1.02
C THR A 132 -0.55 27.06 -0.31
N LEU A 133 -1.23 25.91 -0.37
CA LEU A 133 -0.79 24.67 0.25
C LEU A 133 0.54 24.14 -0.33
N ILE A 134 0.74 24.33 -1.64
CA ILE A 134 1.93 23.89 -2.37
C ILE A 134 3.08 24.84 -2.08
N LYS A 135 2.83 26.16 -2.19
CA LYS A 135 3.80 27.21 -1.90
C LYS A 135 4.36 27.12 -0.47
N LYS A 136 3.51 26.83 0.53
CA LYS A 136 3.93 26.63 1.94
C LYS A 136 4.88 25.45 2.14
N ARG A 137 4.97 24.53 1.18
CA ARG A 137 5.90 23.39 1.19
C ARG A 137 7.14 23.63 0.35
N GLU A 138 7.29 24.84 -0.20
CA GLU A 138 8.44 25.25 -1.01
C GLU A 138 8.61 24.41 -2.29
N ILE A 139 7.51 23.90 -2.83
CA ILE A 139 7.47 23.14 -4.08
C ILE A 139 7.07 24.08 -5.24
N ASP A 140 7.76 24.00 -6.38
CA ASP A 140 7.34 24.73 -7.59
C ASP A 140 5.95 24.27 -8.06
N VAL A 141 5.01 25.22 -8.04
CA VAL A 141 3.63 25.01 -8.48
C VAL A 141 3.54 24.60 -9.96
N LYS A 142 4.50 24.98 -10.79
CA LYS A 142 4.51 24.62 -12.23
C LYS A 142 4.57 23.12 -12.45
N LEU A 143 5.10 22.35 -11.49
CA LEU A 143 5.15 20.89 -11.55
C LEU A 143 3.74 20.26 -11.61
N LEU A 144 2.71 20.99 -11.17
CA LEU A 144 1.32 20.51 -11.16
C LEU A 144 0.57 20.71 -12.49
N GLU A 145 1.10 21.52 -13.41
CA GLU A 145 0.41 21.86 -14.66
C GLU A 145 0.01 20.61 -15.49
N PRO A 146 0.89 19.59 -15.67
CA PRO A 146 0.51 18.38 -16.40
C PRO A 146 -0.58 17.55 -15.72
N TYR A 147 -0.85 17.79 -14.42
CA TYR A 147 -1.80 17.03 -13.61
C TYR A 147 -3.10 17.80 -13.33
N LYS A 148 -3.28 19.00 -13.87
CA LYS A 148 -4.36 19.94 -13.49
C LYS A 148 -5.78 19.35 -13.53
N GLU A 149 -6.05 18.40 -14.42
CA GLU A 149 -7.36 17.74 -14.54
C GLU A 149 -7.74 16.89 -13.30
N HIS A 150 -6.74 16.46 -12.54
CA HIS A 150 -6.91 15.70 -11.30
C HIS A 150 -7.09 16.58 -10.06
N LEU A 151 -6.77 17.87 -10.17
CA LEU A 151 -6.71 18.78 -9.03
C LEU A 151 -8.01 19.56 -8.94
N LYS A 152 -8.75 19.39 -7.84
CA LYS A 152 -10.01 20.09 -7.59
C LYS A 152 -9.94 20.97 -6.36
N THR A 153 -10.88 21.90 -6.24
CA THR A 153 -11.02 22.79 -5.07
C THR A 153 -12.46 22.92 -4.58
N ASP A 154 -12.59 23.15 -3.28
CA ASP A 154 -13.83 23.65 -2.66
C ASP A 154 -13.82 25.18 -2.47
N SER A 155 -14.85 25.71 -1.81
CA SER A 155 -15.00 27.13 -1.47
C SER A 155 -13.94 27.66 -0.51
N PHE A 156 -13.17 26.80 0.15
CA PHE A 156 -12.09 27.16 1.08
C PHE A 156 -10.70 27.07 0.43
N ASN A 157 -10.66 26.91 -0.89
CA ASN A 157 -9.45 26.75 -1.69
C ASN A 157 -8.62 25.49 -1.31
N ASN A 158 -9.24 24.48 -0.68
CA ASN A 158 -8.54 23.26 -0.29
C ASN A 158 -8.18 22.42 -1.52
N LEU A 159 -7.03 21.72 -1.47
CA LEU A 159 -6.66 20.80 -2.54
C LEU A 159 -7.41 19.48 -2.37
N ILE A 160 -8.22 19.11 -3.36
CA ILE A 160 -9.04 17.90 -3.34
C ILE A 160 -8.55 16.93 -4.42
N LEU A 161 -8.17 15.72 -3.99
CA LEU A 161 -7.75 14.64 -4.88
C LEU A 161 -8.73 13.46 -4.79
N ALA A 162 -8.95 12.77 -5.90
CA ALA A 162 -9.68 11.51 -5.92
C ALA A 162 -8.82 10.36 -5.35
N THR A 163 -9.47 9.41 -4.68
CA THR A 163 -8.86 8.14 -4.27
C THR A 163 -9.47 6.99 -5.06
N TYR A 164 -8.61 6.04 -5.44
CA TYR A 164 -8.92 4.94 -6.33
C TYR A 164 -8.67 3.60 -5.65
N LEU A 165 -9.50 2.62 -6.02
CA LEU A 165 -9.33 1.23 -5.64
C LEU A 165 -9.56 0.34 -6.86
N ALA A 166 -8.89 -0.80 -6.89
CA ALA A 166 -9.06 -1.82 -7.89
C ALA A 166 -9.69 -3.07 -7.26
N PHE A 167 -10.56 -3.73 -8.01
CA PHE A 167 -11.25 -4.94 -7.58
C PHE A 167 -11.25 -5.95 -8.71
N GLU A 168 -11.15 -7.23 -8.36
CA GLU A 168 -11.43 -8.29 -9.32
C GLU A 168 -12.94 -8.42 -9.48
N ASP A 169 -13.44 -8.20 -10.70
CA ASP A 169 -14.77 -8.67 -11.08
C ASP A 169 -14.59 -9.98 -11.84
N LYS A 170 -14.99 -11.11 -11.26
CA LYS A 170 -14.86 -12.43 -11.87
C LYS A 170 -15.61 -12.56 -13.22
N ARG A 171 -16.52 -11.64 -13.53
CA ARG A 171 -17.23 -11.58 -14.82
C ARG A 171 -16.46 -10.82 -15.88
N LEU A 172 -15.50 -9.98 -15.47
CA LEU A 172 -14.68 -9.20 -16.36
C LEU A 172 -13.29 -9.84 -16.45
N ASN A 173 -12.77 -9.99 -17.68
CA ASN A 173 -11.37 -10.35 -17.88
C ASN A 173 -10.39 -9.20 -17.58
N VAL A 174 -10.87 -8.15 -16.89
CA VAL A 174 -10.12 -6.94 -16.53
C VAL A 174 -10.37 -6.62 -15.06
N ILE A 175 -9.35 -6.05 -14.40
CA ILE A 175 -9.44 -5.54 -13.03
C ILE A 175 -9.75 -4.05 -13.13
N PRO A 176 -10.99 -3.57 -13.00
CA PRO A 176 -11.28 -2.15 -13.14
C PRO A 176 -10.70 -1.33 -11.98
N ILE A 177 -10.20 -0.13 -12.30
CA ILE A 177 -9.85 0.90 -11.32
C ILE A 177 -11.00 1.89 -11.24
N HIS A 178 -11.41 2.19 -10.03
CA HIS A 178 -12.60 2.99 -9.76
C HIS A 178 -12.29 4.05 -8.72
N GLN A 179 -12.84 5.25 -8.91
CA GLN A 179 -12.86 6.26 -7.85
C GLN A 179 -13.80 5.81 -6.74
N TYR A 180 -13.34 5.86 -5.49
CA TYR A 180 -14.06 5.37 -4.31
C TYR A 180 -14.08 6.34 -3.13
N GLY A 181 -13.35 7.45 -3.25
CA GLY A 181 -13.32 8.50 -2.25
C GLY A 181 -12.67 9.76 -2.80
N ILE A 182 -12.58 10.75 -1.91
CA ILE A 182 -11.83 11.98 -2.11
C ILE A 182 -11.06 12.33 -0.84
N ASN A 183 -9.91 12.96 -1.01
CA ASN A 183 -9.08 13.46 0.07
C ASN A 183 -8.94 14.97 -0.05
N LYS A 184 -9.48 15.69 0.93
CA LYS A 184 -9.46 17.15 1.03
C LYS A 184 -8.27 17.54 1.91
N ARG A 185 -7.20 18.07 1.30
CA ARG A 185 -6.03 18.61 2.00
C ARG A 185 -6.28 20.07 2.34
N LEU A 186 -6.28 20.38 3.63
CA LEU A 186 -6.75 21.68 4.13
C LEU A 186 -5.67 22.75 4.06
N ASN A 187 -6.01 23.93 3.53
CA ASN A 187 -5.13 25.11 3.58
C ASN A 187 -4.90 25.59 5.01
N THR A 188 -5.97 25.51 5.81
CA THR A 188 -6.00 25.85 7.22
C THR A 188 -6.37 24.60 8.00
N PRO A 189 -5.43 24.02 8.77
CA PRO A 189 -5.72 22.86 9.59
C PRO A 189 -6.84 23.14 10.61
N LEU A 190 -7.68 22.14 10.86
CA LEU A 190 -8.71 22.25 11.91
C LEU A 190 -8.07 21.99 13.27
N THR A 191 -8.08 23.01 14.12
CA THR A 191 -7.51 22.97 15.48
C THR A 191 -8.51 22.59 16.54
N THR A 192 -9.81 22.53 16.20
CA THR A 192 -10.89 22.14 17.12
C THR A 192 -11.64 20.90 16.63
N ASP A 193 -12.26 20.16 17.56
CA ASP A 193 -13.20 19.08 17.27
C ASP A 193 -14.61 19.62 16.96
N LYS A 194 -15.59 18.71 16.81
CA LYS A 194 -16.96 19.10 16.48
C LYS A 194 -17.67 19.76 17.66
N GLU A 195 -17.23 19.45 18.86
CA GLU A 195 -17.71 19.95 20.14
C GLU A 195 -17.05 21.27 20.55
N GLY A 196 -16.04 21.72 19.80
CA GLY A 196 -15.31 22.98 20.02
C GLY A 196 -14.07 22.86 20.89
N ASN A 197 -13.70 21.65 21.33
CA ASN A 197 -12.49 21.44 22.12
C ASN A 197 -11.25 21.54 21.24
N ILE A 198 -10.16 22.05 21.81
CA ILE A 198 -8.86 22.14 21.14
C ILE A 198 -8.32 20.72 20.94
N ARG A 199 -7.84 20.44 19.72
CA ARG A 199 -7.18 19.17 19.37
C ARG A 199 -5.71 19.23 19.75
N ASP A 200 -5.20 18.15 20.33
CA ASP A 200 -3.75 17.97 20.56
C ASP A 200 -2.95 17.99 19.24
N LYS A 201 -3.58 17.53 18.14
CA LYS A 201 -3.00 17.53 16.80
C LYS A 201 -3.99 18.14 15.80
N PRO A 202 -3.63 19.25 15.12
CA PRO A 202 -4.47 19.83 14.09
C PRO A 202 -4.72 18.86 12.94
N LEU A 203 -5.97 18.77 12.50
CA LEU A 203 -6.35 17.93 11.37
C LEU A 203 -6.00 18.65 10.07
N LYS A 204 -5.08 18.08 9.28
CA LYS A 204 -4.57 18.67 8.03
C LYS A 204 -5.30 18.19 6.77
N SER A 205 -6.08 17.12 6.89
CA SER A 205 -6.81 16.51 5.77
C SER A 205 -8.08 15.82 6.22
N ILE A 206 -9.07 15.76 5.33
CA ILE A 206 -10.35 15.07 5.55
C ILE A 206 -10.55 14.08 4.40
N THR A 207 -10.77 12.81 4.75
CA THR A 207 -11.15 11.78 3.78
C THR A 207 -12.66 11.62 3.78
N GLN A 208 -13.25 11.56 2.58
CA GLN A 208 -14.66 11.24 2.37
C GLN A 208 -14.75 10.02 1.45
N GLY A 209 -15.58 9.05 1.83
CA GLY A 209 -15.61 7.73 1.20
C GLY A 209 -14.44 6.83 1.62
N ASN A 210 -14.09 5.88 0.77
CA ASN A 210 -13.07 4.89 1.08
C ASN A 210 -11.65 5.46 0.90
N LYS A 211 -10.77 5.13 1.86
CA LYS A 211 -9.32 5.32 1.69
C LYS A 211 -8.82 4.45 0.53
N GLY A 212 -8.08 5.06 -0.38
CA GLY A 212 -7.54 4.41 -1.56
C GLY A 212 -6.28 5.12 -2.03
N ILE A 213 -5.82 4.73 -3.21
CA ILE A 213 -4.60 5.25 -3.83
C ILE A 213 -4.92 6.55 -4.55
N GLU A 214 -4.09 7.56 -4.38
CA GLU A 214 -4.18 8.81 -5.14
C GLU A 214 -3.20 8.71 -6.31
N VAL A 215 -3.66 9.05 -7.51
CA VAL A 215 -2.81 9.03 -8.71
C VAL A 215 -2.93 10.35 -9.45
N LEU A 216 -1.79 10.96 -9.75
CA LEU A 216 -1.66 12.04 -10.70
C LEU A 216 -0.88 11.54 -11.91
N TYR A 217 -1.43 11.72 -13.10
CA TYR A 217 -0.80 11.30 -14.33
C TYR A 217 -0.95 12.37 -15.42
N PRO A 218 -0.01 12.48 -16.37
CA PRO A 218 -0.11 13.45 -17.44
C PRO A 218 -1.22 13.04 -18.42
N ASN A 219 -1.77 14.01 -19.15
CA ASN A 219 -2.81 13.75 -20.15
C ASN A 219 -2.41 12.70 -21.19
N ASP A 220 -1.14 12.71 -21.60
CA ASP A 220 -0.58 11.72 -22.52
C ASP A 220 0.21 10.64 -21.76
N LEU A 221 -0.44 9.49 -21.55
CA LEU A 221 0.20 8.34 -20.89
C LEU A 221 1.26 7.66 -21.77
N SER A 222 1.33 7.95 -23.07
CA SER A 222 2.33 7.35 -23.95
C SER A 222 3.75 7.85 -23.66
N LEU A 223 3.86 9.09 -23.16
CA LEU A 223 5.13 9.75 -22.83
C LEU A 223 5.70 9.35 -21.46
N VAL A 224 4.95 8.58 -20.67
CA VAL A 224 5.35 8.22 -19.31
C VAL A 224 6.60 7.33 -19.32
N LYS A 225 7.64 7.78 -18.64
CA LYS A 225 8.90 7.06 -18.39
C LYS A 225 9.10 6.73 -16.91
N ASN A 226 8.53 7.55 -16.03
CA ASN A 226 8.74 7.44 -14.58
C ASN A 226 7.44 7.15 -13.84
N VAL A 227 7.51 6.28 -12.84
CA VAL A 227 6.44 6.06 -11.88
C VAL A 227 7.01 6.22 -10.49
N ILE A 228 6.57 7.25 -9.77
CA ILE A 228 7.05 7.61 -8.44
C ILE A 228 5.97 7.20 -7.43
N VAL A 229 6.37 6.42 -6.42
CA VAL A 229 5.44 5.88 -5.41
C VAL A 229 5.92 6.27 -4.02
N THR A 230 5.07 7.00 -3.28
CA THR A 230 5.35 7.40 -1.90
C THR A 230 4.10 7.26 -1.02
N GLU A 231 4.20 7.61 0.26
CA GLU A 231 3.05 7.67 1.15
C GLU A 231 2.13 8.86 0.84
N ASN A 232 2.69 10.00 0.43
CA ASN A 232 1.97 11.23 0.22
C ASN A 232 2.34 11.92 -1.09
N ILE A 233 1.36 12.51 -1.78
CA ILE A 233 1.56 13.23 -3.03
C ILE A 233 2.58 14.38 -2.92
N PHE A 234 2.72 14.98 -1.73
CA PHE A 234 3.73 16.02 -1.53
C PHE A 234 5.15 15.46 -1.56
N ASP A 235 5.36 14.25 -1.05
CA ASP A 235 6.66 13.59 -1.12
C ASP A 235 6.98 13.20 -2.57
N ASN A 236 5.95 12.81 -3.35
CA ASN A 236 6.11 12.58 -4.78
C ASN A 236 6.56 13.86 -5.52
N LEU A 237 5.90 14.98 -5.24
CA LEU A 237 6.23 16.26 -5.87
C LEU A 237 7.63 16.75 -5.47
N ALA A 238 7.99 16.64 -4.20
CA ALA A 238 9.33 16.97 -3.72
C ALA A 238 10.39 16.07 -4.37
N TYR A 239 10.13 14.77 -4.49
CA TYR A 239 11.04 13.85 -5.17
C TYR A 239 11.19 14.18 -6.66
N LEU A 240 10.07 14.45 -7.34
CA LEU A 240 10.05 14.86 -8.76
C LEU A 240 10.93 16.10 -8.98
N GLU A 241 10.80 17.10 -8.11
CA GLU A 241 11.59 18.34 -8.15
C GLU A 241 13.08 18.09 -7.86
N LEU A 242 13.38 17.35 -6.79
CA LEU A 242 14.76 17.08 -6.37
C LEU A 242 15.53 16.22 -7.38
N GLN A 243 14.84 15.41 -8.17
CA GLN A 243 15.45 14.56 -9.20
C GLN A 243 15.39 15.20 -10.60
N ASP A 244 14.89 16.43 -10.72
CA ASP A 244 14.75 17.16 -11.99
C ASP A 244 14.03 16.33 -13.07
N LEU A 245 12.97 15.61 -12.66
CA LEU A 245 12.19 14.75 -13.54
C LEU A 245 11.07 15.53 -14.22
N ASP A 246 10.85 15.31 -15.52
CA ASP A 246 9.76 15.97 -16.26
C ASP A 246 8.39 15.48 -15.75
N PRO A 247 7.51 16.36 -15.23
CA PRO A 247 6.17 15.96 -14.81
C PRO A 247 5.29 15.44 -15.96
N LYS A 248 5.56 15.83 -17.22
CA LYS A 248 4.84 15.31 -18.39
C LYS A 248 5.18 13.86 -18.71
N GLU A 249 6.30 13.36 -18.19
CA GLU A 249 6.78 11.99 -18.39
C GLU A 249 6.66 11.16 -17.10
N SER A 250 6.02 11.70 -16.06
CA SER A 250 6.03 11.10 -14.72
C SER A 250 4.63 10.91 -14.16
N VAL A 251 4.35 9.71 -13.66
CA VAL A 251 3.16 9.40 -12.87
C VAL A 251 3.50 9.45 -11.39
N LEU A 252 2.65 10.12 -10.60
CA LEU A 252 2.79 10.23 -9.15
C LEU A 252 1.72 9.38 -8.47
N ILE A 253 2.13 8.43 -7.64
CA ILE A 253 1.24 7.53 -6.90
C ILE A 253 1.46 7.71 -5.41
N SER A 254 0.41 8.10 -4.69
CA SER A 254 0.40 8.26 -3.24
C SER A 254 -0.45 7.17 -2.63
N THR A 255 0.12 6.38 -1.71
CA THR A 255 -0.63 5.32 -1.03
C THR A 255 -1.63 5.88 -0.03
N ALA A 256 -1.51 7.15 0.38
CA ALA A 256 -2.39 7.83 1.34
C ALA A 256 -2.61 7.01 2.64
N GLY A 257 -1.57 6.28 3.07
CA GLY A 257 -1.61 5.39 4.23
C GLY A 257 -2.38 4.07 4.01
N GLN A 258 -2.67 3.70 2.76
CA GLN A 258 -3.23 2.39 2.39
C GLN A 258 -2.09 1.36 2.26
N PHE A 259 -1.96 0.48 3.24
CA PHE A 259 -0.91 -0.56 3.28
C PHE A 259 -1.45 -1.98 3.12
N ASN A 260 -2.72 -2.13 2.71
CA ASN A 260 -3.25 -3.45 2.40
C ASN A 260 -2.57 -4.01 1.14
N LYS A 261 -1.72 -5.02 1.34
CA LYS A 261 -0.92 -5.66 0.29
C LYS A 261 -1.76 -6.11 -0.91
N GLN A 262 -2.87 -6.80 -0.68
CA GLN A 262 -3.69 -7.33 -1.75
C GLN A 262 -4.37 -6.21 -2.58
N LYS A 263 -4.88 -5.17 -1.91
CA LYS A 263 -5.47 -4.01 -2.61
C LYS A 263 -4.42 -3.26 -3.43
N LEU A 264 -3.20 -3.12 -2.90
CA LEU A 264 -2.08 -2.52 -3.62
C LEU A 264 -1.69 -3.37 -4.84
N GLU A 265 -1.52 -4.69 -4.66
CA GLU A 265 -1.18 -5.61 -5.75
C GLU A 265 -2.22 -5.56 -6.88
N LEU A 266 -3.51 -5.60 -6.56
CA LEU A 266 -4.59 -5.48 -7.54
C LEU A 266 -4.55 -4.12 -8.25
N PHE A 267 -4.34 -3.05 -7.49
CA PHE A 267 -4.24 -1.70 -8.04
C PHE A 267 -3.08 -1.58 -9.02
N PHE A 268 -1.87 -1.94 -8.62
CA PHE A 268 -0.68 -1.85 -9.46
C PHE A 268 -0.76 -2.77 -10.66
N LYS A 269 -1.23 -4.01 -10.50
CA LYS A 269 -1.44 -4.94 -11.62
C LYS A 269 -2.37 -4.33 -12.67
N SER A 270 -3.50 -3.77 -12.25
CA SER A 270 -4.42 -3.10 -13.17
C SER A 270 -3.80 -1.86 -13.81
N PHE A 271 -3.17 -1.01 -13.00
CA PHE A 271 -2.63 0.27 -13.43
C PHE A 271 -1.54 0.07 -14.49
N PHE A 272 -0.57 -0.79 -14.24
CA PHE A 272 0.52 -1.07 -15.17
C PHE A 272 0.05 -1.76 -16.44
N ASN A 273 -0.96 -2.64 -16.36
CA ASN A 273 -1.57 -3.23 -17.56
C ASN A 273 -2.24 -2.15 -18.44
N GLN A 274 -2.97 -1.21 -17.82
CA GLN A 274 -3.59 -0.11 -18.56
C GLN A 274 -2.56 0.83 -19.19
N LEU A 275 -1.49 1.15 -18.45
CA LEU A 275 -0.39 1.97 -18.94
C LEU A 275 0.30 1.32 -20.14
N HIS A 276 0.69 0.05 -20.02
CA HIS A 276 1.32 -0.72 -21.08
C HIS A 276 0.46 -0.78 -22.35
N ASN A 277 -0.84 -1.06 -22.20
CA ASN A 277 -1.76 -1.15 -23.34
C ASN A 277 -1.89 0.19 -24.08
N ARG A 278 -1.88 1.33 -23.36
CA ARG A 278 -1.91 2.65 -24.01
C ARG A 278 -0.62 2.95 -24.76
N GLN A 279 0.54 2.63 -24.17
CA GLN A 279 1.84 2.79 -24.82
C GLN A 279 1.96 1.92 -26.08
N GLN A 280 1.55 0.65 -26.00
CA GLN A 280 1.49 -0.24 -27.16
C GLN A 280 0.53 0.26 -28.24
N GLY A 281 -0.64 0.77 -27.86
CA GLY A 281 -1.58 1.37 -28.80
C GLY A 281 -0.99 2.57 -29.55
N ALA A 282 -0.31 3.48 -28.85
CA ALA A 282 0.37 4.61 -29.45
C ALA A 282 1.48 4.18 -30.43
N TYR A 283 2.30 3.21 -30.03
CA TYR A 283 3.36 2.65 -30.89
C TYR A 283 2.80 2.00 -32.16
N ASN A 284 1.75 1.21 -32.04
CA ASN A 284 1.12 0.57 -33.20
C ASN A 284 0.49 1.58 -34.17
N ASN A 285 -0.05 2.69 -33.65
CA ASN A 285 -0.56 3.77 -34.50
C ASN A 285 0.58 4.46 -35.25
N TYR A 286 1.69 4.76 -34.57
CA TYR A 286 2.89 5.32 -35.21
C TYR A 286 3.41 4.42 -36.35
N LEU A 287 3.52 3.11 -36.13
CA LEU A 287 3.94 2.17 -37.18
C LEU A 287 2.98 2.15 -38.38
N ARG A 288 1.68 2.29 -38.15
CA ARG A 288 0.68 2.36 -39.23
C ARG A 288 0.82 3.64 -40.04
N GLU A 289 1.02 4.77 -39.36
CA GLU A 289 1.25 6.06 -40.03
C GLU A 289 2.50 5.99 -40.90
N GLU A 290 3.64 5.54 -40.37
CA GLU A 290 4.89 5.34 -41.13
C GLU A 290 4.70 4.40 -42.34
N SER A 291 3.91 3.34 -42.21
CA SER A 291 3.64 2.41 -43.32
C SER A 291 2.77 2.97 -44.45
N GLN A 292 2.18 4.15 -44.26
CA GLN A 292 1.38 4.86 -45.27
C GLN A 292 2.18 5.92 -46.06
N TRP A 293 3.48 6.07 -45.77
CA TRP A 293 4.41 6.93 -46.50
C TRP A 293 5.30 6.14 -47.46
#